data_AF-V4ZRU6-F1
#
_entry.id   AF-V4ZRU6-F1
#
_cell.length_a   1.000
_cell.length_b   1.000
_cell.length_c   1.000
_cell.angle_alpha   90.00
_cell.angle_beta   90.00
_cell.angle_gamma   90.00
#
_symmetry.space_group_name_H-M   'P 1'
#
loop_
_entity.id
_entity.type
_entity.pdbx_description
1 polymer ?
#
loop_
_entity_poly.entity_id
_entity_poly.type
_entity_poly.pdbx_seq_one_letter_code
_entity_poly.pdbx_strand_id
1 'polypeptide(L)'
;MNPYDRSLALRVRLRRRRGADPPESVAVVITERDLLEQGAYATFERFLGWAFDHGAERVSVSVSVLDEAVVPTIERALADVDSPRRLAVRGPGDTDPVGAPVQVNVGFGGKREFAAATRALAHEVDAGEVDPEEVDADAVRGVSSFRRSRTS
;
A
#
# COMPACT_ATOMS: atom_id res chain seq x y z
N MET A 1 -31.35 0.85 5.78
CA MET A 1 -30.16 1.73 5.87
C MET A 1 -29.73 1.79 7.33
N ASN A 2 -28.49 1.38 7.64
CA ASN A 2 -28.01 1.29 9.03
C ASN A 2 -27.90 2.71 9.64
N PRO A 3 -28.20 2.92 10.95
CA PRO A 3 -27.96 4.20 11.63
C PRO A 3 -26.52 4.72 11.46
N TYR A 4 -25.54 3.82 11.34
CA TYR A 4 -24.16 4.15 11.00
C TYR A 4 -24.05 4.79 9.61
N ASP A 5 -24.60 4.15 8.56
CA ASP A 5 -24.61 4.67 7.19
C ASP A 5 -25.26 6.05 7.11
N ARG A 6 -26.36 6.25 7.85
CA ARG A 6 -27.07 7.54 7.90
C ARG A 6 -26.21 8.63 8.55
N SER A 7 -25.54 8.29 9.65
CA SER A 7 -24.65 9.23 10.34
C SER A 7 -23.42 9.60 9.49
N LEU A 8 -22.84 8.62 8.78
CA LEU A 8 -21.69 8.81 7.91
C LEU A 8 -22.07 9.68 6.71
N ALA A 9 -23.20 9.38 6.05
CA ALA A 9 -23.73 10.19 4.95
C ALA A 9 -23.99 11.64 5.38
N LEU A 10 -24.51 11.85 6.61
CA LEU A 10 -24.72 13.19 7.14
C LEU A 10 -23.39 13.94 7.36
N ARG A 11 -22.38 13.29 7.94
CA ARG A 11 -21.05 13.88 8.17
C ARG A 11 -20.35 14.25 6.87
N VAL A 12 -20.38 13.36 5.87
CA VAL A 12 -19.80 13.62 4.54
C VAL A 12 -20.51 14.80 3.87
N ARG A 13 -21.85 14.84 3.92
CA ARG A 13 -22.64 15.97 3.39
C ARG A 13 -22.34 17.28 4.11
N LEU A 14 -22.21 17.25 5.44
CA LEU A 14 -21.89 18.44 6.24
C LEU A 14 -20.46 18.94 5.96
N ARG A 15 -19.48 18.04 5.78
CA ARG A 15 -18.11 18.40 5.37
C ARG A 15 -18.09 19.05 3.99
N ARG A 16 -18.77 18.45 3.00
CA ARG A 16 -18.91 19.02 1.65
C ARG A 16 -19.61 20.39 1.69
N ARG A 17 -20.68 20.54 2.48
CA ARG A 17 -21.36 21.84 2.68
C ARG A 17 -20.48 22.90 3.33
N ARG A 18 -19.47 22.49 4.10
CA ARG A 18 -18.47 23.38 4.71
C ARG A 18 -17.27 23.64 3.80
N GLY A 19 -17.31 23.19 2.53
CA GLY A 19 -16.24 23.43 1.56
C GLY A 19 -14.96 22.64 1.84
N ALA A 20 -15.01 21.58 2.64
CA ALA A 20 -13.86 20.71 2.83
C ALA A 20 -13.73 19.79 1.61
N ASP A 21 -12.62 19.91 0.88
CA ASP A 21 -12.29 19.02 -0.21
C ASP A 21 -12.12 17.57 0.29
N PRO A 22 -12.48 16.57 -0.54
CA PRO A 22 -12.19 15.18 -0.23
C PRO A 22 -10.67 14.95 -0.14
N PRO A 23 -10.23 13.90 0.58
CA PRO A 23 -8.81 13.60 0.63
C PRO A 23 -8.30 13.19 -0.75
N GLU A 24 -7.20 13.80 -1.19
CA GLU A 24 -6.50 13.44 -2.44
C GLU A 24 -5.89 12.03 -2.38
N SER A 25 -5.62 11.51 -1.17
CA SER A 25 -5.03 10.18 -0.96
C SER A 25 -5.76 9.42 0.15
N VAL A 26 -6.06 8.15 -0.11
CA VAL A 26 -6.68 7.22 0.84
C VAL A 26 -5.71 6.09 1.14
N ALA A 27 -5.44 5.86 2.42
CA ALA A 27 -4.67 4.71 2.88
C ALA A 27 -5.57 3.77 3.69
N VAL A 28 -5.54 2.48 3.40
CA VAL A 28 -6.30 1.46 4.13
C VAL A 28 -5.38 0.30 4.52
N VAL A 29 -5.57 -0.19 5.74
CA VAL A 29 -4.84 -1.35 6.26
C VAL A 29 -5.86 -2.46 6.48
N ILE A 30 -5.60 -3.61 5.86
CA ILE A 30 -6.39 -4.82 5.99
C ILE A 30 -5.46 -6.00 6.25
N THR A 31 -6.04 -7.16 6.52
CA THR A 31 -5.32 -8.41 6.75
C THR A 31 -5.62 -9.41 5.64
N GLU A 32 -4.79 -10.46 5.55
CA GLU A 32 -5.08 -11.60 4.68
C GLU A 32 -6.48 -12.18 4.93
N ARG A 33 -6.93 -12.20 6.19
CA ARG A 33 -8.24 -12.73 6.56
C ARG A 33 -9.37 -11.94 5.91
N ASP A 34 -9.24 -10.62 5.83
CA ASP A 34 -10.25 -9.76 5.21
C ASP A 34 -10.41 -10.06 3.71
N LEU A 35 -9.34 -10.52 3.05
CA LEU A 35 -9.35 -10.93 1.63
C LEU A 35 -9.81 -12.37 1.40
N LEU A 36 -9.73 -13.22 2.42
CA LEU A 36 -10.18 -14.62 2.35
C LEU A 36 -11.68 -14.78 2.62
N GLU A 37 -12.36 -13.74 3.13
CA GLU A 37 -13.81 -13.75 3.31
C GLU A 37 -14.57 -13.81 1.97
N GLN A 38 -15.73 -14.45 1.97
CA GLN A 38 -16.55 -14.57 0.76
C GLN A 38 -16.98 -13.18 0.25
N GLY A 39 -16.68 -12.88 -1.00
CA GLY A 39 -17.01 -11.58 -1.62
C GLY A 39 -16.10 -10.43 -1.19
N ALA A 40 -14.95 -10.72 -0.59
CA ALA A 40 -13.96 -9.72 -0.21
C ALA A 40 -13.46 -8.91 -1.41
N TYR A 41 -13.06 -9.57 -2.51
CA TYR A 41 -12.56 -8.90 -3.72
C TYR A 41 -13.62 -7.99 -4.35
N ALA A 42 -14.88 -8.44 -4.44
CA ALA A 42 -15.98 -7.58 -4.89
C ALA A 42 -16.21 -6.37 -3.96
N THR A 43 -15.93 -6.53 -2.66
CA THR A 43 -15.98 -5.40 -1.70
C THR A 43 -14.82 -4.45 -1.89
N PHE A 44 -13.64 -4.99 -2.17
CA PHE A 44 -12.43 -4.23 -2.50
C PHE A 44 -12.63 -3.39 -3.77
N GLU A 45 -13.16 -3.98 -4.85
CA GLU A 45 -13.52 -3.28 -6.10
C GLU A 45 -14.49 -2.11 -5.85
N ARG A 46 -15.58 -2.35 -5.10
CA ARG A 46 -16.53 -1.29 -4.73
C ARG A 46 -15.86 -0.18 -3.92
N PHE A 47 -14.97 -0.53 -3.01
CA PHE A 47 -14.21 0.45 -2.23
C PHE A 47 -13.34 1.33 -3.13
N LEU A 48 -12.63 0.74 -4.10
CA LEU A 48 -11.84 1.50 -5.07
C LEU A 48 -12.73 2.44 -5.88
N GLY A 49 -13.86 1.95 -6.38
CA GLY A 49 -14.85 2.77 -7.08
C GLY A 49 -15.28 3.98 -6.24
N TRP A 50 -15.68 3.76 -4.99
CA TRP A 50 -16.04 4.85 -4.08
C TRP A 50 -14.91 5.83 -3.82
N ALA A 51 -13.67 5.35 -3.61
CA ALA A 51 -12.54 6.23 -3.34
C ALA A 51 -12.35 7.26 -4.47
N PHE A 52 -12.35 6.80 -5.73
CA PHE A 52 -12.19 7.68 -6.88
C PHE A 52 -13.44 8.53 -7.18
N ASP A 53 -14.65 7.97 -7.03
CA ASP A 53 -15.91 8.73 -7.17
C ASP A 53 -16.02 9.87 -6.14
N HIS A 54 -15.42 9.69 -4.97
CA HIS A 54 -15.39 10.70 -3.93
C HIS A 54 -14.24 11.69 -4.04
N GLY A 55 -13.35 11.56 -5.03
CA GLY A 55 -12.32 12.55 -5.36
C GLY A 55 -10.90 12.18 -4.93
N ALA A 56 -10.63 10.94 -4.54
CA ALA A 56 -9.26 10.50 -4.32
C ALA A 56 -8.50 10.42 -5.65
N GLU A 57 -7.22 10.79 -5.64
CA GLU A 57 -6.31 10.62 -6.77
C GLU A 57 -5.43 9.37 -6.59
N ARG A 58 -5.19 8.97 -5.33
CA ARG A 58 -4.37 7.81 -4.98
C ARG A 58 -5.00 6.97 -3.88
N VAL A 59 -4.83 5.66 -4.01
CA VAL A 59 -5.22 4.68 -2.99
C VAL A 59 -4.02 3.77 -2.68
N SER A 60 -3.65 3.69 -1.41
CA SER A 60 -2.65 2.75 -0.92
C SER A 60 -3.29 1.75 0.04
N VAL A 61 -3.07 0.47 -0.20
CA VAL A 61 -3.62 -0.64 0.56
C VAL A 61 -2.44 -1.40 1.14
N SER A 62 -2.42 -1.60 2.46
CA SER A 62 -1.47 -2.49 3.12
C SER A 62 -2.22 -3.74 3.59
N VAL A 63 -1.78 -4.90 3.11
CA VAL A 63 -2.31 -6.21 3.46
C VAL A 63 -1.31 -6.89 4.38
N SER A 64 -1.67 -7.00 5.65
CA SER A 64 -0.88 -7.73 6.63
C SER A 64 -1.14 -9.24 6.50
N VAL A 65 -0.10 -9.99 6.13
CA VAL A 65 -0.10 -11.44 6.08
C VAL A 65 0.58 -12.04 7.31
N LEU A 66 0.10 -13.19 7.77
CA LEU A 66 0.73 -13.95 8.85
C LEU A 66 1.76 -14.95 8.28
N ASP A 67 1.42 -15.58 7.16
CA ASP A 67 2.22 -16.61 6.48
C ASP A 67 2.64 -16.15 5.06
N GLU A 68 3.92 -16.34 4.72
CA GLU A 68 4.47 -15.97 3.40
C GLU A 68 3.83 -16.78 2.29
N ALA A 69 3.49 -18.03 2.59
CA ALA A 69 2.98 -18.96 1.59
C ALA A 69 1.68 -18.46 0.94
N VAL A 70 0.96 -17.55 1.61
CA VAL A 70 -0.29 -16.98 1.13
C VAL A 70 -0.05 -15.81 0.15
N VAL A 71 1.12 -15.15 0.20
CA VAL A 71 1.43 -13.95 -0.59
C VAL A 71 1.22 -14.17 -2.10
N PRO A 72 1.77 -15.22 -2.75
CA PRO A 72 1.58 -15.42 -4.19
C PRO A 72 0.13 -15.69 -4.59
N THR A 73 -0.70 -16.18 -3.65
CA THR A 73 -2.12 -16.40 -3.90
C THR A 73 -2.88 -15.08 -3.87
N ILE A 74 -2.58 -14.24 -2.88
CA ILE A 74 -3.16 -12.90 -2.75
C ILE A 74 -2.76 -12.02 -3.94
N GLU A 75 -1.48 -12.07 -4.36
CA GLU A 75 -0.99 -11.31 -5.51
C GLU A 75 -1.73 -11.64 -6.80
N ARG A 76 -1.89 -12.94 -7.11
CA ARG A 76 -2.63 -13.38 -8.29
C ARG A 76 -4.09 -12.93 -8.24
N ALA A 77 -4.76 -13.12 -7.10
CA ALA A 77 -6.15 -12.73 -6.95
C ALA A 77 -6.34 -11.21 -7.07
N LEU A 78 -5.41 -10.41 -6.55
CA LEU A 78 -5.43 -8.95 -6.68
C LEU A 78 -5.10 -8.47 -8.10
N ALA A 79 -4.34 -9.24 -8.88
CA ALA A 79 -4.06 -8.93 -10.28
C ALA A 79 -5.31 -9.03 -11.16
N ASP A 80 -6.30 -9.84 -10.76
CA ASP A 80 -7.57 -10.05 -11.47
C ASP A 80 -8.68 -9.07 -11.05
N VAL A 81 -8.41 -8.19 -10.08
CA VAL A 81 -9.38 -7.20 -9.56
C VAL A 81 -9.74 -6.16 -10.63
N ASP A 82 -11.03 -5.91 -10.81
CA ASP A 82 -11.50 -4.81 -11.66
C ASP A 82 -11.36 -3.46 -10.95
N SER A 83 -10.25 -2.78 -11.22
CA SER A 83 -9.92 -1.49 -10.61
C SER A 83 -10.22 -0.33 -11.57
N PRO A 84 -10.90 0.75 -11.12
CA PRO A 84 -11.21 1.92 -11.94
C PRO A 84 -9.96 2.69 -12.43
N ARG A 85 -8.81 2.45 -11.80
CA ARG A 85 -7.50 3.01 -12.17
C ARG A 85 -6.46 1.88 -12.18
N ARG A 86 -5.32 2.12 -12.82
CA ARG A 86 -4.22 1.15 -12.87
C ARG A 86 -3.83 0.73 -11.44
N LEU A 87 -3.88 -0.58 -11.20
CA LEU A 87 -3.54 -1.20 -9.92
C LEU A 87 -2.20 -1.90 -10.05
N ALA A 88 -1.37 -1.75 -9.03
CA ALA A 88 -0.15 -2.51 -8.88
C ALA A 88 -0.10 -3.19 -7.51
N VAL A 89 0.27 -4.47 -7.53
CA VAL A 89 0.46 -5.29 -6.33
C VAL A 89 1.94 -5.48 -6.10
N ARG A 90 2.33 -5.51 -4.83
CA ARG A 90 3.71 -5.50 -4.36
C ARG A 90 3.86 -6.54 -3.27
N GLY A 91 4.77 -7.48 -3.48
CA GLY A 91 5.18 -8.41 -2.44
C GLY A 91 6.17 -7.77 -1.47
N PRO A 92 6.53 -8.48 -0.39
CA PRO A 92 7.48 -8.00 0.62
C PRO A 92 8.92 -7.82 0.10
N GLY A 93 9.23 -8.34 -1.11
CA GLY A 93 10.53 -8.21 -1.76
C GLY A 93 10.57 -7.19 -2.91
N ASP A 94 9.46 -6.55 -3.25
CA ASP A 94 9.41 -5.62 -4.38
C ASP A 94 9.89 -4.21 -4.00
N THR A 95 11.04 -3.81 -4.55
CA THR A 95 11.70 -2.52 -4.25
C THR A 95 11.60 -1.50 -5.39
N ASP A 96 11.17 -1.92 -6.58
CA ASP A 96 11.10 -1.05 -7.77
C ASP A 96 10.21 0.18 -7.55
N PRO A 97 10.36 1.33 -8.21
CA PRO A 97 9.38 2.41 -8.06
C PRO A 97 8.10 2.10 -8.84
N VAL A 98 6.92 2.25 -8.21
CA VAL A 98 5.63 2.02 -8.89
C VAL A 98 4.77 3.28 -8.84
N GLY A 99 4.41 3.79 -10.02
CA GLY A 99 3.60 5.01 -10.20
C GLY A 99 2.10 4.76 -10.38
N ALA A 100 1.60 3.57 -10.07
CA ALA A 100 0.19 3.24 -10.22
C ALA A 100 -0.67 4.04 -9.20
N PRO A 101 -1.83 4.60 -9.59
CA PRO A 101 -2.73 5.30 -8.68
C PRO A 101 -3.30 4.41 -7.56
N VAL A 102 -3.43 3.11 -7.80
CA VAL A 102 -3.77 2.12 -6.77
C VAL A 102 -2.54 1.26 -6.51
N GLN A 103 -2.09 1.24 -5.26
CA GLN A 103 -0.95 0.45 -4.80
C GLN A 103 -1.40 -0.50 -3.70
N VAL A 104 -1.10 -1.78 -3.84
CA VAL A 104 -1.37 -2.80 -2.82
C VAL A 104 -0.06 -3.42 -2.38
N ASN A 105 0.31 -3.20 -1.13
CA ASN A 105 1.50 -3.76 -0.51
C ASN A 105 1.09 -4.95 0.35
N VAL A 106 1.58 -6.13 0.02
CA VAL A 106 1.32 -7.39 0.71
C VAL A 106 2.57 -7.76 1.49
N GLY A 107 2.47 -7.84 2.81
CA GLY A 107 3.64 -8.07 3.65
C GLY A 107 3.31 -8.35 5.11
N PHE A 108 4.33 -8.60 5.92
CA PHE A 108 4.17 -9.16 7.26
C PHE A 108 3.83 -8.16 8.38
N GLY A 109 3.40 -6.96 7.99
CA GLY A 109 3.18 -5.85 8.89
C GLY A 109 4.49 -5.23 9.42
N GLY A 110 4.39 -4.00 9.91
CA GLY A 110 5.53 -3.09 10.02
C GLY A 110 6.74 -3.57 10.84
N LYS A 111 6.58 -4.44 11.85
CA LYS A 111 7.74 -4.92 12.64
C LYS A 111 8.59 -5.94 11.88
N ARG A 112 7.95 -6.87 11.17
CA ARG A 112 8.66 -7.90 10.40
C ARG A 112 9.23 -7.31 9.12
N GLU A 113 8.50 -6.41 8.46
CA GLU A 113 9.01 -5.65 7.32
C GLU A 113 10.20 -4.77 7.71
N PHE A 114 10.12 -4.06 8.83
CA PHE A 114 11.26 -3.26 9.30
C PHE A 114 12.49 -4.13 9.58
N ALA A 115 12.31 -5.27 10.25
CA ALA A 115 13.40 -6.21 10.53
C ALA A 115 14.01 -6.80 9.24
N ALA A 116 13.17 -7.11 8.24
CA ALA A 116 13.61 -7.59 6.93
C ALA A 116 14.38 -6.51 6.17
N ALA A 117 13.86 -5.28 6.11
CA ALA A 117 14.51 -4.13 5.48
C ALA A 117 15.86 -3.81 6.15
N THR A 118 15.92 -3.84 7.49
CA THR A 118 17.16 -3.64 8.25
C THR A 118 18.19 -4.72 7.93
N ARG A 119 17.74 -5.98 7.79
CA ARG A 119 18.63 -7.10 7.47
C ARG A 119 19.14 -7.03 6.02
N ALA A 120 18.29 -6.63 5.07
CA ALA A 120 18.68 -6.42 3.69
C ALA A 120 19.75 -5.33 3.59
N LEU A 121 19.52 -4.18 4.24
CA LEU A 121 20.50 -3.09 4.29
C LEU A 121 21.83 -3.52 4.95
N ALA A 122 21.77 -4.29 6.03
CA ALA A 122 22.97 -4.83 6.66
C ALA A 122 23.77 -5.76 5.73
N HIS A 123 23.08 -6.53 4.88
CA HIS A 123 23.74 -7.39 3.88
C HIS A 123 24.36 -6.56 2.74
N GLU A 124 23.73 -5.48 2.29
CA GLU A 124 24.29 -4.57 1.29
C GLU A 124 25.54 -3.85 1.81
N VAL A 125 25.54 -3.46 3.09
CA VAL A 125 26.73 -2.91 3.77
C VAL A 125 27.84 -3.95 3.87
N ASP A 126 27.52 -5.19 4.26
CA ASP A 126 28.50 -6.29 4.33
C ASP A 126 29.09 -6.63 2.96
N ALA A 127 28.27 -6.53 1.90
CA ALA A 127 28.70 -6.67 0.51
C ALA A 127 29.51 -5.46 -0.01
N GLY A 128 29.61 -4.38 0.76
CA GLY A 128 30.30 -3.14 0.37
C GLY A 128 29.57 -2.33 -0.69
N GLU A 129 28.28 -2.61 -0.90
CA GLU A 129 27.43 -1.91 -1.88
C GLU A 129 26.88 -0.59 -1.31
N VAL A 130 26.82 -0.48 0.01
CA VAL A 130 26.37 0.71 0.76
C VAL A 130 27.38 1.06 1.85
N ASP A 131 27.74 2.33 1.96
CA ASP A 131 28.56 2.82 3.06
C ASP A 131 27.70 2.96 4.34
N PRO A 132 28.08 2.35 5.47
CA PRO A 132 27.32 2.44 6.72
C PRO A 132 27.18 3.87 7.25
N GLU A 133 28.07 4.80 6.90
CA GLU A 133 27.96 6.22 7.30
C GLU A 133 26.91 6.99 6.47
N GLU A 134 26.45 6.44 5.35
CA GLU A 134 25.41 7.04 4.48
C GLU A 134 23.98 6.59 4.83
N VAL A 135 23.81 5.73 5.85
CA VAL A 135 22.49 5.23 6.28
C VAL A 135 21.79 6.26 7.18
N ASP A 136 20.74 6.92 6.67
CA ASP A 136 19.90 7.87 7.43
C ASP A 136 18.39 7.50 7.47
N ALA A 137 17.58 8.32 8.13
CA ALA A 137 16.13 8.11 8.25
C ALA A 137 15.37 8.22 6.91
N ASP A 138 15.97 8.85 5.90
CA ASP A 138 15.46 8.91 4.54
C ASP A 138 15.95 7.73 3.68
N ALA A 139 17.05 7.07 4.05
CA ALA A 139 17.45 5.77 3.50
C ALA A 139 16.44 4.66 3.85
N VAL A 140 15.83 4.71 5.05
CA VAL A 140 14.76 3.77 5.46
C VAL A 140 13.45 3.99 4.66
N ARG A 141 13.26 5.16 4.04
CA ARG A 141 12.13 5.39 3.10
C ARG A 141 12.42 4.89 1.68
N GLY A 142 13.66 4.50 1.36
CA GLY A 142 14.07 4.30 -0.01
C GLY A 142 15.09 3.19 -0.20
N VAL A 143 14.62 1.95 -0.33
CA VAL A 143 15.26 0.99 -1.26
C VAL A 143 14.94 1.40 -2.72
N SER A 144 14.92 2.70 -3.03
CA SER A 144 14.49 3.23 -4.32
C SER A 144 15.19 4.52 -4.78
N SER A 145 16.31 4.95 -4.19
CA SER A 145 17.01 6.13 -4.76
C SER A 145 18.54 6.20 -4.68
N PHE A 146 19.27 5.13 -4.32
CA PHE A 146 20.73 5.15 -4.45
C PHE A 146 21.20 4.65 -5.82
N ARG A 147 20.84 5.37 -6.90
CA ARG A 147 21.52 5.19 -8.19
C ARG A 147 21.66 6.51 -8.95
N ARG A 148 22.67 7.28 -8.55
CA ARG A 148 23.51 8.23 -9.31
C ARG A 148 24.36 8.94 -8.25
N SER A 149 25.67 8.77 -8.19
CA SER A 149 26.62 9.10 -9.24
C SER A 149 28.03 8.64 -8.90
N ARG A 150 28.67 7.86 -9.78
CA ARG A 150 30.11 7.90 -10.03
C ARG A 150 30.40 7.22 -11.38
N THR A 151 30.48 8.02 -12.43
CA THR A 151 31.26 7.68 -13.60
C THR A 151 31.90 8.97 -14.10
N SER A 152 33.23 8.97 -14.07
CA SER A 152 34.21 9.96 -14.54
C SER A 152 34.42 11.21 -13.69
#